data_AF-A0A7X7QLB5-F1
#
_entry.id   AF-A0A7X7QLB5-F1
#
_cell.length_a   1.000
_cell.length_b   1.000
_cell.length_c   1.000
_cell.angle_alpha   90.00
_cell.angle_beta   90.00
_cell.angle_gamma   90.00
#
_symmetry.space_group_name_H-M   'P 1'
#
loop_
_entity.id
_entity.type
_entity.pdbx_description
1 polymer ?
#
loop_
_entity_poly.entity_id
_entity_poly.type
_entity_poly.pdbx_seq_one_letter_code
_entity_poly.pdbx_strand_id
1 'polypeptide(L)'
;MPQTLEAIRTAWQAMVPVRAGAGCGHEDRIMENRRMRLQDGHEADVRHAYGLPTDARVEAVGPIDPQIGILRLDRLDGRTLAVVYTIACHPIQGVPGGGNTADLVGVASRTLEDALGHDAMAFFFQGCAGDINPVGYKDFDHPRDAVPLGIMLGLSTLRALPAITCRADATLRLTTRSIDLPRADLAPAIADLLAEQERLLQSLRGTTLNAKAFLKLLLKQRLWPEYPSADAHHYLHERAQGRDDLARFDAANRRHVEAYQGNLETMEALTRLRANLDLLRMHQAQNAAAGSDSLTVEVVALRVGDFVLLTFPGELSVQIGLNLKQASPHPLTFVAGCTNGYIYYAPTVEQLRNRGWAQEDSDCLLAPEWQARFEQTAQAMLTAL
;
A
#
# COMPACT_ATOMS: atom_id res chain seq x y z
N MET A 1 24.88 20.64 12.85
CA MET A 1 24.39 19.32 13.32
C MET A 1 23.20 18.93 12.44
N PRO A 2 23.03 17.64 12.09
CA PRO A 2 21.80 17.15 11.47
C PRO A 2 20.57 17.54 12.30
N GLN A 3 19.46 17.93 11.67
CA GLN A 3 18.25 18.37 12.36
C GLN A 3 17.75 17.33 13.38
N THR A 4 17.92 16.03 13.09
CA THR A 4 17.56 14.93 14.01
C THR A 4 18.32 14.98 15.33
N LEU A 5 19.63 15.26 15.31
CA LEU A 5 20.42 15.35 16.56
C LEU A 5 20.02 16.58 17.38
N GLU A 6 19.66 17.67 16.71
CA GLU A 6 19.18 18.88 17.38
C GLU A 6 17.82 18.67 18.04
N ALA A 7 16.90 17.97 17.38
CA ALA A 7 15.60 17.60 17.94
C ALA A 7 15.76 16.73 19.20
N ILE A 8 16.65 15.73 19.15
CA ILE A 8 16.95 14.87 20.31
C ILE A 8 17.56 15.70 21.46
N ARG A 9 18.51 16.59 21.15
CA ARG A 9 19.15 17.46 22.15
C ARG A 9 18.12 18.38 22.82
N THR A 10 17.23 18.97 22.03
CA THR A 10 16.14 19.84 22.53
C THR A 10 15.20 19.05 23.44
N ALA A 11 14.76 17.86 23.03
CA ALA A 11 13.89 17.01 23.84
C ALA A 11 14.56 16.57 25.16
N TRP A 12 15.86 16.23 25.11
CA TRP A 12 16.65 15.87 26.29
C TRP A 12 16.76 17.02 27.30
N GLN A 13 16.95 18.25 26.81
CA GLN A 13 17.04 19.44 27.66
C GLN A 13 15.67 19.86 28.25
N ALA A 14 14.57 19.49 27.60
CA ALA A 14 13.21 19.83 28.01
C ALA A 14 12.48 18.69 28.77
N MET A 15 13.21 17.74 29.33
CA MET A 15 12.62 16.61 30.07
C MET A 15 11.77 17.09 31.26
N VAL A 16 10.59 16.50 31.39
CA VAL A 16 9.66 16.73 32.50
C VAL A 16 9.06 15.42 32.98
N PRO A 17 8.64 15.31 34.26
CA PRO A 17 7.89 14.15 34.73
C PRO A 17 6.54 14.02 34.01
N VAL A 18 6.17 12.78 33.67
CA VAL A 18 4.91 12.46 32.98
C VAL A 18 4.22 11.24 33.57
N ARG A 19 2.93 11.12 33.28
CA ARG A 19 2.14 9.89 33.40
C ARG A 19 1.91 9.33 32.00
N ALA A 20 1.97 8.01 31.83
CA ALA A 20 1.76 7.37 30.54
C ALA A 20 0.52 6.49 30.54
N GLY A 21 -0.18 6.46 29.41
CA GLY A 21 -1.35 5.60 29.18
C GLY A 21 -1.42 5.20 27.73
N ALA A 22 -2.07 4.06 27.47
CA ALA A 22 -2.17 3.50 26.12
C ALA A 22 -3.63 3.19 25.78
N GLY A 23 -3.96 3.18 24.50
CA GLY A 23 -5.27 2.79 24.01
C GLY A 23 -5.32 2.69 22.50
N CYS A 24 -6.53 2.47 21.98
CA CYS A 24 -6.76 2.36 20.54
C CYS A 24 -7.87 3.31 20.08
N GLY A 25 -7.70 3.83 18.86
CA GLY A 25 -8.78 4.40 18.05
C GLY A 25 -9.13 3.50 16.87
N HIS A 26 -10.02 3.97 16.01
CA HIS A 26 -10.47 3.27 14.80
C HIS A 26 -10.62 4.26 13.65
N GLU A 27 -10.05 3.93 12.49
CA GLU A 27 -10.26 4.64 11.24
C GLU A 27 -10.10 3.68 10.06
N ASP A 28 -11.18 3.43 9.33
CA ASP A 28 -11.25 2.54 8.17
C ASP A 28 -11.60 3.27 6.87
N ARG A 29 -11.87 4.58 6.91
CA ARG A 29 -12.36 5.35 5.76
C ARG A 29 -11.26 6.00 4.93
N ILE A 30 -10.02 6.01 5.45
CA ILE A 30 -8.90 6.72 4.81
C ILE A 30 -8.00 5.80 3.99
N MET A 31 -8.20 4.48 4.08
CA MET A 31 -7.28 3.48 3.56
C MET A 31 -8.00 2.37 2.79
N GLU A 32 -7.30 1.75 1.86
CA GLU A 32 -7.75 0.57 1.11
C GLU A 32 -6.57 -0.38 0.87
N ASN A 33 -6.84 -1.69 0.90
CA ASN A 33 -5.80 -2.64 0.50
C ASN A 33 -5.59 -2.51 -1.01
N ARG A 34 -4.34 -2.26 -1.41
CA ARG A 34 -4.00 -1.99 -2.80
C ARG A 34 -3.78 -3.25 -3.63
N ARG A 35 -3.90 -4.45 -3.05
CA ARG A 35 -3.73 -5.71 -3.76
C ARG A 35 -5.07 -6.37 -4.06
N MET A 36 -5.27 -6.62 -5.35
CA MET A 36 -6.46 -7.21 -5.94
C MET A 36 -6.15 -8.64 -6.36
N ARG A 37 -6.90 -9.59 -5.81
CA ARG A 37 -6.91 -10.98 -6.27
C ARG A 37 -7.64 -11.05 -7.60
N LEU A 38 -7.01 -11.70 -8.58
CA LEU A 38 -7.55 -11.88 -9.91
C LEU A 38 -8.09 -13.29 -10.09
N GLN A 39 -9.06 -13.45 -11.00
CA GLN A 39 -9.68 -14.75 -11.33
C GLN A 39 -8.71 -15.81 -11.87
N ASP A 40 -7.53 -15.39 -12.35
CA ASP A 40 -6.47 -16.30 -12.84
C ASP A 40 -5.54 -16.78 -11.71
N GLY A 41 -5.79 -16.38 -10.46
CA GLY A 41 -5.02 -16.76 -9.28
C GLY A 41 -3.84 -15.83 -8.97
N HIS A 42 -3.49 -14.91 -9.86
CA HIS A 42 -2.50 -13.88 -9.59
C HIS A 42 -3.09 -12.72 -8.78
N GLU A 43 -2.23 -11.86 -8.27
CA GLU A 43 -2.62 -10.60 -7.63
C GLU A 43 -1.96 -9.42 -8.35
N ALA A 44 -2.75 -8.38 -8.62
CA ALA A 44 -2.26 -7.11 -9.14
C ALA A 44 -2.41 -6.02 -8.09
N ASP A 45 -1.59 -4.97 -8.19
CA ASP A 45 -1.62 -3.85 -7.26
C ASP A 45 -2.04 -2.52 -7.92
N VAL A 46 -2.45 -1.57 -7.07
CA VAL A 46 -2.84 -0.22 -7.48
C VAL A 46 -1.63 0.72 -7.41
N ARG A 47 -1.08 1.07 -8.58
CA ARG A 47 0.02 2.04 -8.76
C ARG A 47 -0.29 3.11 -9.80
N HIS A 48 0.39 4.24 -9.71
CA HIS A 48 0.49 5.21 -10.82
C HIS A 48 1.43 4.77 -11.95
N ALA A 49 2.17 3.66 -11.79
CA ALA A 49 3.16 3.19 -12.78
C ALA A 49 2.55 2.48 -14.00
N TYR A 50 1.30 2.00 -13.91
CA TYR A 50 0.63 1.22 -14.97
C TYR A 50 -0.90 1.23 -14.77
N GLY A 51 -1.66 0.78 -15.78
CA GLY A 51 -3.12 0.63 -15.71
C GLY A 51 -3.58 -0.43 -14.70
N LEU A 52 -4.83 -0.32 -14.24
CA LEU A 52 -5.47 -1.35 -13.41
C LEU A 52 -5.88 -2.56 -14.28
N PRO A 53 -5.99 -3.76 -13.71
CA PRO A 53 -6.72 -4.84 -14.38
C PRO A 53 -8.18 -4.40 -14.64
N THR A 54 -8.83 -5.02 -15.62
CA THR A 54 -10.25 -4.78 -15.88
C THR A 54 -11.09 -5.27 -14.70
N ASP A 55 -12.18 -4.55 -14.38
CA ASP A 55 -13.08 -4.87 -13.27
C ASP A 55 -13.57 -6.33 -13.31
N ALA A 56 -13.84 -6.83 -14.52
CA ALA A 56 -14.29 -8.20 -14.74
C ALA A 56 -13.28 -9.28 -14.32
N ARG A 57 -12.01 -8.94 -14.10
CA ARG A 57 -10.97 -9.88 -13.63
C ARG A 57 -10.76 -9.84 -12.12
N VAL A 58 -11.23 -8.79 -11.44
CA VAL A 58 -11.03 -8.62 -10.00
C VAL A 58 -12.01 -9.52 -9.25
N GLU A 59 -11.48 -10.39 -8.39
CA GLU A 59 -12.25 -11.32 -7.57
C GLU A 59 -12.44 -10.78 -6.15
N ALA A 60 -11.37 -10.29 -5.53
CA ALA A 60 -11.37 -9.83 -4.14
C ALA A 60 -10.23 -8.84 -3.87
N VAL A 61 -10.25 -8.20 -2.70
CA VAL A 61 -9.17 -7.34 -2.19
C VAL A 61 -8.66 -7.87 -0.85
N GLY A 62 -7.42 -7.51 -0.49
CA GLY A 62 -6.84 -7.87 0.81
C GLY A 62 -7.47 -7.14 2.01
N PRO A 63 -7.12 -7.55 3.24
CA PRO A 63 -7.63 -6.93 4.47
C PRO A 63 -7.01 -5.55 4.72
N ILE A 64 -7.59 -4.79 5.65
CA ILE A 64 -7.00 -3.57 6.22
C ILE A 64 -6.82 -3.74 7.73
N ASP A 65 -5.99 -2.89 8.34
CA ASP A 65 -5.86 -2.77 9.80
C ASP A 65 -6.34 -1.36 10.22
N PRO A 66 -7.61 -1.22 10.62
CA PRO A 66 -8.20 0.08 10.92
C PRO A 66 -7.85 0.60 12.32
N GLN A 67 -7.10 -0.17 13.10
CA GLN A 67 -6.80 0.17 14.48
C GLN A 67 -5.72 1.25 14.55
N ILE A 68 -6.06 2.36 15.21
CA ILE A 68 -5.08 3.39 15.57
C ILE A 68 -4.45 3.00 16.90
N GLY A 69 -3.15 2.74 16.95
CA GLY A 69 -2.44 2.56 18.22
C GLY A 69 -2.08 3.89 18.84
N ILE A 70 -2.25 4.05 20.16
CA ILE A 70 -2.03 5.34 20.84
C ILE A 70 -1.25 5.15 22.15
N LEU A 71 -0.20 5.95 22.34
CA LEU A 71 0.46 6.23 23.62
C LEU A 71 0.28 7.71 23.95
N ARG A 72 -0.33 8.00 25.10
CA ARG A 72 -0.52 9.36 25.62
C ARG A 72 0.41 9.60 26.81
N LEU A 73 1.14 10.71 26.78
CA LEU A 73 1.99 11.17 27.87
C LEU A 73 1.42 12.48 28.41
N ASP A 74 0.97 12.47 29.66
CA ASP A 74 0.43 13.66 30.34
C ASP A 74 1.43 14.22 31.35
N ARG A 75 1.52 15.54 31.43
CA ARG A 75 2.22 16.26 32.50
C ARG A 75 1.52 16.01 33.84
N LEU A 76 2.21 16.31 34.94
CA LEU A 76 1.66 16.14 36.29
C LEU A 76 0.42 17.01 36.58
N ASP A 77 0.24 18.10 35.84
CA ASP A 77 -0.93 18.97 35.92
C ASP A 77 -2.13 18.50 35.07
N GLY A 78 -2.00 17.35 34.40
CA GLY A 78 -3.05 16.72 33.59
C GLY A 78 -3.09 17.16 32.13
N ARG A 79 -2.28 18.15 31.71
CA ARG A 79 -2.19 18.54 30.30
C ARG A 79 -1.36 17.51 29.51
N THR A 80 -1.76 17.21 28.28
CA THR A 80 -0.99 16.30 27.42
C THR A 80 0.33 16.95 26.99
N LEU A 81 1.43 16.22 27.18
CA LEU A 81 2.75 16.58 26.65
C LEU A 81 2.92 16.06 25.23
N ALA A 82 2.56 14.80 25.01
CA ALA A 82 2.75 14.15 23.73
C ALA A 82 1.74 13.03 23.49
N VAL A 83 1.38 12.85 22.23
CA VAL A 83 0.67 11.68 21.71
C VAL A 83 1.57 11.01 20.69
N VAL A 84 1.83 9.73 20.86
CA VAL A 84 2.38 8.87 19.82
C VAL A 84 1.21 8.08 19.24
N TYR A 85 1.06 8.07 17.93
CA TYR A 85 0.03 7.27 17.27
C TYR A 85 0.58 6.47 16.09
N THR A 86 -0.05 5.33 15.82
CA THR A 86 0.31 4.42 14.73
C THR A 86 -0.93 4.04 13.94
N ILE A 87 -0.82 3.94 12.61
CA ILE A 87 -1.86 3.41 11.74
C ILE A 87 -1.22 2.80 10.48
N ALA A 88 -1.83 1.75 9.95
CA ALA A 88 -1.38 1.05 8.75
C ALA A 88 -1.91 1.70 7.46
N CYS A 89 -1.55 2.96 7.19
CA CYS A 89 -1.87 3.65 5.94
C CYS A 89 -0.63 4.33 5.38
N HIS A 90 -0.34 4.14 4.08
CA HIS A 90 0.87 4.66 3.47
C HIS A 90 0.73 6.18 3.17
N PRO A 91 1.69 7.04 3.57
CA PRO A 91 1.59 8.49 3.44
C PRO A 91 2.02 8.96 2.04
N ILE A 92 1.22 8.59 1.05
CA ILE A 92 1.50 8.82 -0.38
C ILE A 92 0.37 9.54 -1.11
N GLN A 93 -0.52 10.25 -0.41
CA GLN A 93 -1.63 10.93 -1.06
C GLN A 93 -1.19 12.21 -1.77
N GLY A 94 -0.21 12.95 -1.22
CA GLY A 94 0.37 14.15 -1.82
C GLY A 94 -0.51 15.40 -1.66
N VAL A 95 -0.20 16.43 -2.45
CA VAL A 95 -0.95 17.69 -2.52
C VAL A 95 -1.25 18.05 -3.98
N PRO A 96 -2.27 18.89 -4.27
CA PRO A 96 -2.70 19.14 -5.65
C PRO A 96 -1.59 19.69 -6.55
N GLY A 97 -0.68 20.48 -5.99
CA GLY A 97 0.46 21.06 -6.72
C GLY A 97 1.67 20.16 -6.87
N GLY A 98 1.64 18.92 -6.36
CA GLY A 98 2.77 17.99 -6.39
C GLY A 98 3.99 18.42 -5.55
N GLY A 99 3.82 19.39 -4.66
CA GLY A 99 4.88 19.91 -3.80
C GLY A 99 5.25 18.96 -2.65
N ASN A 100 6.39 19.24 -2.01
CA ASN A 100 6.84 18.51 -0.83
C ASN A 100 5.82 18.67 0.31
N THR A 101 5.48 17.56 0.95
CA THR A 101 4.50 17.52 2.03
C THR A 101 4.86 16.42 3.03
N ALA A 102 4.41 16.58 4.28
CA ALA A 102 4.40 15.51 5.29
C ALA A 102 3.15 14.61 5.16
N ASP A 103 2.37 14.78 4.08
CA ASP A 103 1.21 13.99 3.71
C ASP A 103 0.10 13.97 4.78
N LEU A 104 -0.80 12.99 4.69
CA LEU A 104 -1.97 12.85 5.55
C LEU A 104 -1.56 12.73 7.02
N VAL A 105 -0.41 12.09 7.30
CA VAL A 105 0.09 11.91 8.66
C VAL A 105 0.60 13.22 9.25
N GLY A 106 1.24 14.08 8.47
CA GLY A 106 1.62 15.41 8.92
C GLY A 106 0.42 16.32 9.18
N VAL A 107 -0.66 16.17 8.40
CA VAL A 107 -1.93 16.87 8.66
C VAL A 107 -2.60 16.34 9.93
N ALA A 108 -2.58 15.02 10.15
CA ALA A 108 -3.10 14.40 11.36
C ALA A 108 -2.34 14.85 12.62
N SER A 109 -1.00 14.88 12.58
CA SER A 109 -0.17 15.43 13.67
C SER A 109 -0.55 16.86 13.98
N ARG A 110 -0.62 17.75 12.98
CA ARG A 110 -1.04 19.15 13.19
C ARG A 110 -2.44 19.27 13.78
N THR A 111 -3.39 18.45 13.30
CA THR A 111 -4.76 18.43 13.83
C THR A 111 -4.79 18.06 15.31
N LEU A 112 -3.97 17.09 15.73
CA LEU A 112 -3.82 16.69 17.13
C LEU A 112 -3.17 17.81 17.97
N GLU A 113 -2.08 18.39 17.47
CA GLU A 113 -1.32 19.46 18.13
C GLU A 113 -2.19 20.70 18.35
N ASP A 114 -2.90 21.15 17.33
CA ASP A 114 -3.79 22.31 17.38
C ASP A 114 -4.95 22.09 18.38
N ALA A 115 -5.52 20.88 18.41
CA ALA A 115 -6.63 20.56 19.29
C ALA A 115 -6.22 20.37 20.76
N LEU A 116 -5.03 19.82 21.01
CA LEU A 116 -4.51 19.61 22.37
C LEU A 116 -3.92 20.92 22.95
N GLY A 117 -3.34 21.76 22.11
CA GLY A 117 -2.70 23.01 22.50
C GLY A 117 -1.56 22.81 23.50
N HIS A 118 -1.18 23.88 24.21
CA HIS A 118 -0.23 23.84 25.33
C HIS A 118 1.12 23.17 24.99
N ASP A 119 1.60 23.39 23.76
CA ASP A 119 2.83 22.80 23.21
C ASP A 119 2.84 21.27 23.22
N ALA A 120 1.65 20.64 23.15
CA ALA A 120 1.53 19.20 22.94
C ALA A 120 2.07 18.82 21.56
N MET A 121 2.77 17.68 21.49
CA MET A 121 3.36 17.17 20.24
C MET A 121 2.67 15.88 19.80
N ALA A 122 2.53 15.68 18.48
CA ALA A 122 1.96 14.46 17.92
C ALA A 122 2.97 13.72 17.02
N PHE A 123 3.42 12.55 17.48
CA PHE A 123 4.40 11.71 16.79
C PHE A 123 3.71 10.55 16.10
N PHE A 124 4.02 10.35 14.82
CA PHE A 124 3.51 9.24 14.03
C PHE A 124 4.58 8.15 13.86
N PHE A 125 4.17 6.88 14.04
CA PHE A 125 4.90 5.72 13.56
C PHE A 125 4.10 4.98 12.49
N GLN A 126 4.77 4.64 11.39
CA GLN A 126 4.17 3.96 10.25
C GLN A 126 3.78 2.53 10.61
N GLY A 127 2.49 2.20 10.58
CA GLY A 127 2.03 0.82 10.73
C GLY A 127 2.40 -0.06 9.52
N CYS A 128 2.02 -1.33 9.54
CA CYS A 128 2.23 -2.28 8.43
C CYS A 128 1.37 -1.92 7.21
N ALA A 129 1.84 -0.99 6.39
CA ALA A 129 1.10 -0.42 5.26
C ALA A 129 1.69 -0.75 3.89
N GLY A 130 2.57 -1.77 3.79
CA GLY A 130 3.24 -2.10 2.53
C GLY A 130 2.25 -2.38 1.40
N ASP A 131 1.11 -2.97 1.72
CA ASP A 131 0.01 -3.27 0.78
C ASP A 131 -1.25 -2.41 1.04
N ILE A 132 -1.10 -1.21 1.61
CA ILE A 132 -2.21 -0.30 1.89
C ILE A 132 -1.99 1.06 1.22
N ASN A 133 -2.94 1.49 0.38
CA ASN A 133 -2.97 2.86 -0.15
C ASN A 133 -3.95 3.73 0.65
N PRO A 134 -3.79 5.07 0.62
CA PRO A 134 -4.89 5.97 0.94
C PRO A 134 -6.03 5.80 -0.07
N VAL A 135 -7.28 5.95 0.37
CA VAL A 135 -8.44 5.92 -0.54
C VAL A 135 -8.33 6.99 -1.62
N GLY A 136 -8.77 6.65 -2.83
CA GLY A 136 -8.70 7.57 -3.98
C GLY A 136 -7.27 7.81 -4.48
N TYR A 137 -6.31 6.95 -4.14
CA TYR A 137 -4.93 7.05 -4.62
C TYR A 137 -4.85 7.13 -6.16
N LYS A 138 -5.73 6.42 -6.86
CA LYS A 138 -5.80 6.39 -8.33
C LYS A 138 -7.07 7.05 -8.90
N ASP A 139 -7.43 8.19 -8.34
CA ASP A 139 -8.53 9.03 -8.83
C ASP A 139 -8.05 9.91 -10.02
N PHE A 140 -8.87 9.99 -11.07
CA PHE A 140 -8.64 10.83 -12.25
C PHE A 140 -9.63 12.01 -12.37
N ASP A 141 -10.66 12.05 -11.52
CA ASP A 141 -11.72 13.06 -11.52
C ASP A 141 -11.45 14.17 -10.48
N HIS A 142 -10.67 13.87 -9.44
CA HIS A 142 -10.32 14.83 -8.39
C HIS A 142 -8.79 14.99 -8.23
N PRO A 143 -8.30 16.21 -7.89
CA PRO A 143 -6.90 16.39 -7.58
C PRO A 143 -6.54 15.66 -6.29
N ARG A 144 -5.30 15.15 -6.24
CA ARG A 144 -4.72 14.53 -5.05
C ARG A 144 -4.69 15.51 -3.88
N ASP A 145 -5.28 15.13 -2.76
CA ASP A 145 -5.27 15.95 -1.55
C ASP A 145 -5.24 15.08 -0.28
N ALA A 146 -4.14 15.16 0.47
CA ALA A 146 -3.96 14.48 1.73
C ALA A 146 -4.71 15.13 2.90
N VAL A 147 -5.15 16.38 2.78
CA VAL A 147 -5.72 17.16 3.89
C VAL A 147 -7.01 16.52 4.45
N PRO A 148 -8.01 16.13 3.63
CA PRO A 148 -9.22 15.51 4.16
C PRO A 148 -8.94 14.22 4.93
N LEU A 149 -8.07 13.36 4.39
CA LEU A 149 -7.69 12.09 5.02
C LEU A 149 -6.95 12.31 6.33
N GLY A 150 -6.02 13.26 6.36
CA GLY A 150 -5.26 13.59 7.56
C GLY A 150 -6.10 14.21 8.67
N ILE A 151 -7.06 15.08 8.35
CA ILE A 151 -8.01 15.62 9.32
C ILE A 151 -8.87 14.49 9.91
N MET A 152 -9.39 13.58 9.07
CA MET A 152 -10.17 12.44 9.55
C MET A 152 -9.37 11.57 10.51
N LEU A 153 -8.11 11.25 10.16
CA LEU A 153 -7.20 10.51 11.03
C LEU A 153 -6.95 11.23 12.36
N GLY A 154 -6.62 12.52 12.33
CA GLY A 154 -6.40 13.33 13.52
C GLY A 154 -7.62 13.34 14.45
N LEU A 155 -8.82 13.53 13.89
CA LEU A 155 -10.08 13.51 14.64
C LEU A 155 -10.41 12.12 15.21
N SER A 156 -10.14 11.04 14.48
CA SER A 156 -10.32 9.66 14.96
C SER A 156 -9.39 9.34 16.12
N THR A 157 -8.13 9.80 16.05
CA THR A 157 -7.18 9.71 17.17
C THR A 157 -7.65 10.55 18.36
N LEU A 158 -8.05 11.81 18.15
CA LEU A 158 -8.56 12.71 19.20
C LEU A 158 -9.75 12.12 19.96
N ARG A 159 -10.70 11.49 19.25
CA ARG A 159 -11.88 10.85 19.87
C ARG A 159 -11.52 9.71 20.82
N ALA A 160 -10.40 9.03 20.59
CA ALA A 160 -9.95 7.92 21.43
C ALA A 160 -9.22 8.41 22.70
N LEU A 161 -8.63 9.61 22.68
CA LEU A 161 -7.80 10.09 23.79
C LEU A 161 -8.53 10.10 25.15
N PRO A 162 -9.79 10.56 25.29
CA PRO A 162 -10.45 10.62 26.60
C PRO A 162 -10.60 9.27 27.31
N ALA A 163 -10.64 8.16 26.55
CA ALA A 163 -10.74 6.80 27.12
C ALA A 163 -9.41 6.30 27.69
N ILE A 164 -8.29 6.95 27.37
CA ILE A 164 -6.96 6.57 27.84
C ILE A 164 -6.74 7.11 29.24
N THR A 165 -6.37 6.23 30.17
CA THR A 165 -6.00 6.61 31.54
C THR A 165 -4.49 6.58 31.71
N CYS A 166 -3.87 7.73 31.97
CA CYS A 166 -2.43 7.83 32.20
C CYS A 166 -2.08 7.60 33.67
N ARG A 167 -1.08 6.73 33.92
CA ARG A 167 -0.60 6.35 35.26
C ARG A 167 0.85 6.76 35.48
N ALA A 168 1.24 6.95 36.73
CA ALA A 168 2.58 7.42 37.11
C ALA A 168 3.62 6.29 37.19
N ASP A 169 3.18 5.03 37.26
CA ASP A 169 3.99 3.82 37.45
C ASP A 169 4.18 3.03 36.14
N ALA A 170 4.13 3.71 35.00
CA ALA A 170 4.29 3.07 33.70
C ALA A 170 5.71 2.51 33.51
N THR A 171 5.81 1.20 33.31
CA THR A 171 7.06 0.51 33.04
C THR A 171 7.64 0.95 31.68
N LEU A 172 8.90 1.40 31.67
CA LEU A 172 9.68 1.61 30.45
C LEU A 172 10.65 0.45 30.26
N ARG A 173 10.53 -0.29 29.15
CA ARG A 173 11.49 -1.32 28.75
C ARG A 173 11.80 -1.21 27.26
N LEU A 174 13.05 -1.40 26.91
CA LEU A 174 13.50 -1.42 25.51
C LEU A 174 14.47 -2.59 25.34
N THR A 175 14.23 -3.40 24.31
CA THR A 175 15.12 -4.50 23.92
C THR A 175 15.41 -4.41 22.43
N THR A 176 16.63 -4.75 22.05
CA THR A 176 17.08 -4.74 20.65
C THR A 176 17.61 -6.11 20.27
N ARG A 177 17.39 -6.49 19.01
CA ARG A 177 17.96 -7.70 18.40
C ARG A 177 18.38 -7.38 16.98
N SER A 178 19.55 -7.88 16.59
CA SER A 178 19.93 -8.01 15.18
C SER A 178 19.49 -9.40 14.70
N ILE A 179 18.84 -9.47 13.55
CA ILE A 179 18.46 -10.73 12.90
C ILE A 179 18.97 -10.78 11.47
N ASP A 180 19.41 -11.95 11.05
CA ASP A 180 19.84 -12.19 9.66
C ASP A 180 18.67 -12.76 8.86
N LEU A 181 18.19 -11.96 7.90
CA LEU A 181 17.14 -12.34 6.98
C LEU A 181 17.74 -12.88 5.68
N PRO A 182 17.22 -13.98 5.12
CA PRO A 182 17.76 -14.55 3.90
C PRO A 182 17.42 -13.68 2.69
N ARG A 183 18.36 -13.55 1.76
CA ARG A 183 18.15 -12.89 0.47
C ARG A 183 17.56 -13.87 -0.54
N ALA A 184 16.67 -13.38 -1.39
CA ALA A 184 16.08 -14.18 -2.45
C ALA A 184 17.01 -14.31 -3.66
N ASP A 185 16.97 -15.50 -4.29
CA ASP A 185 17.29 -15.64 -5.70
C ASP A 185 16.04 -15.33 -6.54
N LEU A 186 16.14 -14.28 -7.35
CA LEU A 186 15.06 -13.79 -8.22
C LEU A 186 15.23 -14.28 -9.66
N ALA A 187 16.31 -15.00 -10.00
CA ALA A 187 16.56 -15.47 -11.35
C ALA A 187 15.41 -16.33 -11.95
N PRO A 188 14.77 -17.24 -11.19
CA PRO A 188 13.61 -17.99 -11.69
C PRO A 188 12.43 -17.08 -12.07
N ALA A 189 12.05 -16.15 -11.19
CA ALA A 189 10.94 -15.23 -11.44
C ALA A 189 11.22 -14.29 -12.63
N ILE A 190 12.47 -13.86 -12.79
CA ILE A 190 12.90 -13.09 -13.97
C ILE A 190 12.73 -13.91 -15.26
N ALA A 191 13.09 -15.20 -15.24
CA ALA A 191 12.92 -16.07 -16.40
C ALA A 191 11.45 -16.28 -16.74
N ASP A 192 10.59 -16.49 -15.74
CA ASP A 192 9.14 -16.64 -15.92
C ASP A 192 8.52 -15.37 -16.52
N LEU A 193 8.87 -14.18 -16.02
CA LEU A 193 8.37 -12.92 -16.59
C LEU A 193 8.88 -12.66 -18.01
N LEU A 194 10.08 -13.12 -18.37
CA LEU A 194 10.57 -13.01 -19.75
C LEU A 194 9.80 -13.93 -20.70
N ALA A 195 9.47 -15.14 -20.26
CA ALA A 195 8.61 -16.04 -21.03
C ALA A 195 7.20 -15.46 -21.19
N GLU A 196 6.64 -14.87 -20.13
CA GLU A 196 5.33 -14.22 -20.17
C GLU A 196 5.33 -12.98 -21.07
N GLN A 197 6.40 -12.18 -21.04
CA GLN A 197 6.58 -11.05 -21.96
C GLN A 197 6.52 -11.51 -23.42
N GLU A 198 7.25 -12.58 -23.76
CA GLU A 198 7.22 -13.14 -25.12
C GLU A 198 5.84 -13.64 -25.50
N ARG A 199 5.15 -14.35 -24.58
CA ARG A 199 3.77 -14.81 -24.79
C ARG A 199 2.81 -13.65 -25.07
N LEU A 200 2.90 -12.57 -24.29
CA LEU A 200 2.08 -11.37 -24.48
C LEU A 200 2.39 -10.68 -25.81
N LEU A 201 3.67 -10.55 -26.18
CA LEU A 201 4.09 -9.98 -27.47
C LEU A 201 3.53 -10.80 -28.65
N GLN A 202 3.57 -12.12 -28.57
CA GLN A 202 3.01 -13.02 -29.58
C GLN A 202 1.47 -12.98 -29.63
N SER A 203 0.81 -12.59 -28.53
CA SER A 203 -0.65 -12.48 -28.48
C SER A 203 -1.21 -11.24 -29.20
N LEU A 204 -0.36 -10.24 -29.48
CA LEU A 204 -0.75 -9.04 -30.20
C LEU A 204 -1.20 -9.39 -31.62
N ARG A 205 -2.35 -8.86 -32.02
CA ARG A 205 -2.95 -9.13 -33.34
C ARG A 205 -2.80 -7.92 -34.26
N GLY A 206 -2.68 -8.17 -35.57
CA GLY A 206 -2.80 -7.10 -36.56
C GLY A 206 -4.15 -6.40 -36.44
N THR A 207 -4.16 -5.07 -36.42
CA THR A 207 -5.38 -4.26 -36.35
C THR A 207 -5.39 -3.20 -37.45
N THR A 208 -6.57 -2.96 -38.02
CA THR A 208 -6.78 -1.91 -39.04
C THR A 208 -7.10 -0.55 -38.39
N LEU A 209 -7.57 -0.54 -37.15
CA LEU A 209 -7.96 0.68 -36.45
C LEU A 209 -6.72 1.38 -35.89
N ASN A 210 -6.73 2.70 -35.97
CA ASN A 210 -5.95 3.56 -35.09
C ASN A 210 -6.83 4.07 -33.93
N ALA A 211 -6.23 4.74 -32.95
CA ALA A 211 -6.94 5.24 -31.77
C ALA A 211 -8.17 6.10 -32.11
N LYS A 212 -8.07 6.98 -33.11
CA LYS A 212 -9.18 7.84 -33.55
C LYS A 212 -10.35 7.03 -34.11
N ALA A 213 -10.07 6.02 -34.94
CA ALA A 213 -11.11 5.17 -35.51
C ALA A 213 -11.75 4.27 -34.45
N PHE A 214 -10.94 3.70 -33.55
CA PHE A 214 -11.39 2.91 -32.41
C PHE A 214 -12.37 3.68 -31.54
N LEU A 215 -12.01 4.87 -31.05
CA LEU A 215 -12.88 5.67 -30.18
C LEU A 215 -14.23 5.99 -30.84
N LYS A 216 -14.22 6.34 -32.13
CA LYS A 216 -15.46 6.61 -32.87
C LYS A 216 -16.37 5.40 -32.95
N LEU A 217 -15.82 4.23 -33.30
CA LEU A 217 -16.60 3.00 -33.43
C LEU A 217 -17.08 2.49 -32.07
N LEU A 218 -16.21 2.56 -31.05
CA LEU A 218 -16.55 2.18 -29.67
C LEU A 218 -17.74 3.00 -29.16
N LEU A 219 -17.69 4.33 -29.29
CA LEU A 219 -18.78 5.21 -28.86
C LEU A 219 -20.08 4.91 -29.60
N LYS A 220 -20.02 4.72 -30.93
CA LYS A 220 -21.20 4.35 -31.72
C LYS A 220 -21.84 3.05 -31.24
N GLN A 221 -21.02 2.02 -31.03
CA GLN A 221 -21.50 0.70 -30.59
C GLN A 221 -22.06 0.70 -29.16
N ARG A 222 -21.54 1.58 -28.27
CA ARG A 222 -22.01 1.70 -26.89
C ARG A 222 -23.29 2.54 -26.78
N LEU A 223 -23.39 3.63 -27.54
CA LEU A 223 -24.56 4.54 -27.49
C LEU A 223 -25.74 4.02 -28.31
N TRP A 224 -25.48 3.34 -29.42
CA TRP A 224 -26.51 2.87 -30.37
C TRP A 224 -26.28 1.40 -30.74
N PRO A 225 -26.46 0.46 -29.80
CA PRO A 225 -26.07 -0.95 -30.00
C PRO A 225 -26.84 -1.67 -31.11
N GLU A 226 -28.10 -1.28 -31.35
CA GLU A 226 -28.96 -1.90 -32.37
C GLU A 226 -28.68 -1.41 -33.79
N TYR A 227 -28.37 -0.12 -33.95
CA TYR A 227 -28.16 0.54 -35.25
C TYR A 227 -26.94 1.49 -35.21
N PRO A 228 -25.71 0.98 -34.98
CA PRO A 228 -24.55 1.84 -34.72
C PRO A 228 -24.02 2.57 -35.96
N SER A 229 -24.35 2.10 -37.17
CA SER A 229 -23.83 2.69 -38.42
C SER A 229 -24.78 3.66 -39.11
N ALA A 230 -26.08 3.54 -38.91
CA ALA A 230 -27.12 4.37 -39.55
C ALA A 230 -28.42 4.37 -38.74
N ASP A 231 -29.41 5.19 -39.10
CA ASP A 231 -30.72 5.16 -38.47
C ASP A 231 -31.49 3.86 -38.77
N ALA A 232 -32.36 3.44 -37.85
CA ALA A 232 -33.12 2.18 -37.91
C ALA A 232 -33.84 1.96 -39.25
N HIS A 233 -34.38 3.02 -39.87
CA HIS A 233 -35.12 2.90 -41.12
C HIS A 233 -34.25 2.38 -42.28
N HIS A 234 -32.94 2.68 -42.29
CA HIS A 234 -32.03 2.15 -43.31
C HIS A 234 -31.85 0.63 -43.15
N TYR A 235 -31.66 0.14 -41.92
CA TYR A 235 -31.56 -1.28 -41.64
C TYR A 235 -32.85 -2.03 -42.00
N LEU A 236 -34.00 -1.47 -41.63
CA LEU A 236 -35.31 -2.05 -41.93
C LEU A 236 -35.57 -2.08 -43.44
N HIS A 237 -35.18 -1.02 -44.16
CA HIS A 237 -35.29 -0.95 -45.61
C HIS A 237 -34.41 -2.00 -46.31
N GLU A 238 -33.15 -2.15 -45.88
CA GLU A 238 -32.27 -3.21 -46.42
C GLU A 238 -32.86 -4.60 -46.19
N ARG A 239 -33.33 -4.87 -44.96
CA ARG A 239 -34.00 -6.14 -44.64
C ARG A 239 -35.24 -6.40 -45.50
N ALA A 240 -36.06 -5.38 -45.74
CA ALA A 240 -37.26 -5.49 -46.58
C ALA A 240 -36.90 -5.80 -48.04
N GLN A 241 -35.71 -5.40 -48.49
CA GLN A 241 -35.14 -5.73 -49.80
C GLN A 241 -34.37 -7.07 -49.80
N GLY A 242 -34.34 -7.81 -48.70
CA GLY A 242 -33.58 -9.05 -48.58
C GLY A 242 -32.06 -8.85 -48.49
N ARG A 243 -31.59 -7.66 -48.10
CA ARG A 243 -30.17 -7.33 -47.90
C ARG A 243 -29.81 -7.26 -46.41
N ASP A 244 -28.53 -7.45 -46.11
CA ASP A 244 -27.96 -7.41 -44.75
C ASP A 244 -26.62 -6.64 -44.67
N ASP A 245 -26.37 -5.73 -45.61
CA ASP A 245 -25.09 -5.03 -45.77
C ASP A 245 -24.69 -4.26 -44.50
N LEU A 246 -25.59 -3.46 -43.93
CA LEU A 246 -25.32 -2.71 -42.69
C LEU A 246 -25.06 -3.63 -41.50
N ALA A 247 -25.79 -4.75 -41.38
CA ALA A 247 -25.58 -5.72 -40.31
C ALA A 247 -24.20 -6.39 -40.42
N ARG A 248 -23.77 -6.75 -41.63
CA ARG A 248 -22.44 -7.31 -41.89
C ARG A 248 -21.34 -6.28 -41.63
N PHE A 249 -21.56 -5.02 -42.01
CA PHE A 249 -20.64 -3.91 -41.75
C PHE A 249 -20.46 -3.68 -40.24
N ASP A 250 -21.55 -3.69 -39.48
CA ASP A 250 -21.50 -3.59 -38.01
C ASP A 250 -20.77 -4.76 -37.38
N ALA A 251 -21.02 -5.98 -37.83
CA ALA A 251 -20.33 -7.16 -37.35
C ALA A 251 -18.82 -7.13 -37.67
N ALA A 252 -18.42 -6.53 -38.80
CA ALA A 252 -17.01 -6.32 -39.13
C ALA A 252 -16.38 -5.24 -38.21
N ASN A 253 -17.04 -4.09 -38.06
CA ASN A 253 -16.58 -3.03 -37.17
C ASN A 253 -16.47 -3.48 -35.71
N ARG A 254 -17.38 -4.34 -35.24
CA ARG A 254 -17.34 -4.92 -33.89
C ARG A 254 -16.08 -5.78 -33.70
N ARG A 255 -15.80 -6.68 -34.65
CA ARG A 255 -14.57 -7.49 -34.66
C ARG A 255 -13.29 -6.63 -34.66
N HIS A 256 -13.29 -5.52 -35.39
CA HIS A 256 -12.16 -4.58 -35.40
C HIS A 256 -11.98 -3.87 -34.05
N VAL A 257 -13.07 -3.44 -33.42
CA VAL A 257 -13.06 -2.82 -32.08
C VAL A 257 -12.57 -3.83 -31.04
N GLU A 258 -13.09 -5.06 -31.03
CA GLU A 258 -12.68 -6.13 -30.13
C GLU A 258 -11.18 -6.47 -30.29
N ALA A 259 -10.68 -6.57 -31.53
CA ALA A 259 -9.27 -6.83 -31.77
C ALA A 259 -8.36 -5.69 -31.29
N TYR A 260 -8.76 -4.43 -31.51
CA TYR A 260 -8.00 -3.28 -31.02
C TYR A 260 -8.02 -3.20 -29.49
N GLN A 261 -9.18 -3.44 -28.87
CA GLN A 261 -9.32 -3.48 -27.42
C GLN A 261 -8.44 -4.58 -26.79
N GLY A 262 -8.44 -5.79 -27.35
CA GLY A 262 -7.57 -6.87 -26.87
C GLY A 262 -6.08 -6.49 -26.92
N ASN A 263 -5.64 -5.77 -27.97
CA ASN A 263 -4.27 -5.26 -28.02
C ASN A 263 -4.00 -4.20 -26.94
N LEU A 264 -4.96 -3.32 -26.63
CA LEU A 264 -4.80 -2.34 -25.53
C LEU A 264 -4.59 -3.06 -24.19
N GLU A 265 -5.43 -4.05 -23.89
CA GLU A 265 -5.33 -4.85 -22.66
C GLU A 265 -3.98 -5.59 -22.58
N THR A 266 -3.48 -6.15 -23.69
CA THR A 266 -2.15 -6.75 -23.74
C THR A 266 -1.03 -5.72 -23.53
N MET A 267 -1.14 -4.53 -24.10
CA MET A 267 -0.14 -3.45 -23.90
C MET A 267 -0.11 -2.96 -22.45
N GLU A 268 -1.27 -2.87 -21.79
CA GLU A 268 -1.36 -2.54 -20.37
C GLU A 268 -0.70 -3.63 -19.49
N ALA A 269 -0.95 -4.90 -19.80
CA ALA A 269 -0.30 -6.03 -19.13
C ALA A 269 1.23 -6.01 -19.33
N LEU A 270 1.71 -5.75 -20.55
CA LEU A 270 3.14 -5.59 -20.85
C LEU A 270 3.77 -4.43 -20.08
N THR A 271 3.05 -3.32 -19.90
CA THR A 271 3.54 -2.17 -19.13
C THR A 271 3.73 -2.53 -17.66
N ARG A 272 2.75 -3.22 -17.06
CA ARG A 272 2.85 -3.72 -15.68
C ARG A 272 4.01 -4.71 -15.53
N LEU A 273 4.05 -5.72 -16.41
CA LEU A 273 5.10 -6.72 -16.42
C LEU A 273 6.48 -6.07 -16.49
N ARG A 274 6.66 -5.09 -17.38
CA ARG A 274 7.93 -4.42 -17.55
C ARG A 274 8.38 -3.70 -16.27
N ALA A 275 7.47 -2.98 -15.61
CA ALA A 275 7.77 -2.29 -14.36
C ALA A 275 8.24 -3.27 -13.26
N ASN A 276 7.57 -4.41 -13.12
CA ASN A 276 7.93 -5.42 -12.12
C ASN A 276 9.21 -6.18 -12.48
N LEU A 277 9.43 -6.49 -13.77
CA LEU A 277 10.66 -7.11 -14.26
C LEU A 277 11.88 -6.23 -13.97
N ASP A 278 11.76 -4.91 -14.14
CA ASP A 278 12.84 -3.97 -13.87
C ASP A 278 13.18 -3.94 -12.35
N LEU A 279 12.18 -4.03 -11.46
CA LEU A 279 12.39 -4.18 -10.01
C LEU A 279 13.12 -5.48 -9.67
N LEU A 280 12.66 -6.62 -10.21
CA LEU A 280 13.30 -7.92 -9.95
C LEU A 280 14.76 -7.93 -10.42
N ARG A 281 15.05 -7.35 -11.59
CA ARG A 281 16.42 -7.25 -12.11
C ARG A 281 17.31 -6.39 -11.22
N MET A 282 16.80 -5.24 -10.76
CA MET A 282 17.50 -4.36 -9.83
C MET A 282 17.86 -5.12 -8.54
N HIS A 283 16.89 -5.80 -7.94
CA HIS A 283 17.08 -6.54 -6.69
C HIS A 283 17.94 -7.79 -6.84
N GLN A 284 17.88 -8.49 -7.98
CA GLN A 284 18.78 -9.61 -8.27
C GLN A 284 20.24 -9.11 -8.32
N ALA A 285 20.48 -8.00 -9.01
CA ALA A 285 21.80 -7.40 -9.07
C ALA A 285 22.28 -6.93 -7.69
N GLN A 286 21.38 -6.33 -6.90
CA GLN A 286 21.68 -5.91 -5.52
C GLN A 286 22.02 -7.09 -4.61
N ASN A 287 21.25 -8.18 -4.66
CA ASN A 287 21.51 -9.39 -3.88
C ASN A 287 22.83 -10.06 -4.30
N ALA A 288 23.10 -10.17 -5.61
CA ALA A 288 24.36 -10.70 -6.11
C ALA A 288 25.57 -9.85 -5.70
N ALA A 289 25.44 -8.52 -5.73
CA ALA A 289 26.50 -7.59 -5.35
C ALA A 289 26.77 -7.55 -3.83
N ALA A 290 25.81 -7.96 -3.00
CA ALA A 290 25.96 -7.96 -1.55
C ALA A 290 27.01 -8.96 -1.05
N GLY A 291 27.32 -10.01 -1.82
CA GLY A 291 28.34 -11.01 -1.47
C GLY A 291 28.02 -11.83 -0.21
N SER A 292 26.77 -11.82 0.25
CA SER A 292 26.25 -12.54 1.41
C SER A 292 24.85 -13.04 1.10
N ASP A 293 24.53 -14.25 1.54
CA ASP A 293 23.19 -14.85 1.39
C ASP A 293 22.16 -14.26 2.37
N SER A 294 22.58 -13.33 3.23
CA SER A 294 21.74 -12.71 4.24
C SER A 294 21.89 -11.18 4.32
N LEU A 295 20.88 -10.56 4.92
CA LEU A 295 20.77 -9.15 5.24
C LEU A 295 20.47 -9.03 6.74
N THR A 296 21.40 -8.46 7.49
CA THR A 296 21.21 -8.18 8.91
C THR A 296 20.33 -6.95 9.09
N VAL A 297 19.29 -7.07 9.91
CA VAL A 297 18.38 -5.98 10.27
C VAL A 297 18.24 -5.84 11.77
N GLU A 298 17.98 -4.62 12.25
CA GLU A 298 17.68 -4.35 13.66
C GLU A 298 16.16 -4.37 13.91
N VAL A 299 15.76 -5.09 14.96
CA VAL A 299 14.40 -5.12 15.49
C VAL A 299 14.44 -4.58 16.92
N VAL A 300 13.55 -3.66 17.24
CA VAL A 300 13.39 -3.10 18.59
C VAL A 300 12.01 -3.46 19.12
N ALA A 301 11.95 -3.86 20.38
CA ALA A 301 10.70 -3.95 21.13
C ALA A 301 10.74 -2.94 22.28
N LEU A 302 9.79 -2.01 22.27
CA LEU A 302 9.61 -0.95 23.26
C LEU A 302 8.31 -1.18 24.03
N ARG A 303 8.36 -1.05 25.35
CA ARG A 303 7.19 -1.03 26.23
C ARG A 303 7.16 0.28 27.02
N VAL A 304 6.00 0.93 27.03
CA VAL A 304 5.68 2.09 27.89
C VAL A 304 4.33 1.84 28.56
N GLY A 305 4.36 1.35 29.80
CA GLY A 305 3.16 0.89 30.49
C GLY A 305 2.52 -0.30 29.75
N ASP A 306 1.29 -0.10 29.27
CA ASP A 306 0.56 -1.09 28.48
C ASP A 306 0.84 -0.98 26.96
N PHE A 307 1.42 0.14 26.49
CA PHE A 307 1.79 0.32 25.09
C PHE A 307 3.01 -0.51 24.74
N VAL A 308 2.91 -1.35 23.70
CA VAL A 308 4.02 -2.14 23.16
C VAL A 308 4.19 -1.85 21.68
N LEU A 309 5.43 -1.59 21.25
CA LEU A 309 5.79 -1.33 19.86
C LEU A 309 6.93 -2.24 19.43
N LEU A 310 6.72 -2.98 18.35
CA LEU A 310 7.76 -3.69 17.60
C LEU A 310 8.15 -2.89 16.37
N THR A 311 9.44 -2.87 16.02
CA THR A 311 9.94 -2.08 14.89
C THR A 311 10.57 -2.98 13.83
N PHE A 312 10.51 -2.57 12.56
CA PHE A 312 11.12 -3.29 11.44
C PHE A 312 11.62 -2.32 10.35
N PRO A 313 12.82 -2.53 9.77
CA PRO A 313 13.42 -1.60 8.81
C PRO A 313 12.93 -1.81 7.37
N GLY A 314 11.63 -1.99 7.17
CA GLY A 314 11.04 -2.19 5.84
C GLY A 314 9.53 -1.96 5.84
N GLU A 315 8.93 -2.02 4.66
CA GLU A 315 7.49 -1.90 4.46
C GLU A 315 6.82 -3.26 4.63
N LEU A 316 6.36 -3.53 5.85
CA LEU A 316 5.62 -4.75 6.17
C LEU A 316 4.20 -4.69 5.59
N SER A 317 3.77 -5.78 4.96
CA SER A 317 2.35 -5.96 4.60
C SER A 317 1.47 -6.05 5.84
N VAL A 318 0.22 -5.59 5.72
CA VAL A 318 -0.74 -5.47 6.82
C VAL A 318 -0.97 -6.78 7.56
N GLN A 319 -0.98 -7.90 6.83
CA GLN A 319 -1.18 -9.22 7.42
C GLN A 319 -0.08 -9.61 8.42
N ILE A 320 1.16 -9.15 8.23
CA ILE A 320 2.24 -9.38 9.21
C ILE A 320 1.91 -8.67 10.54
N GLY A 321 1.43 -7.43 10.46
CA GLY A 321 0.98 -6.68 11.62
C GLY A 321 -0.17 -7.38 12.34
N LEU A 322 -1.18 -7.83 11.59
CA LEU A 322 -2.33 -8.57 12.14
C LEU A 322 -1.90 -9.87 12.84
N ASN A 323 -0.99 -10.65 12.24
CA ASN A 323 -0.46 -11.88 12.83
C ASN A 323 0.23 -11.60 14.18
N LEU A 324 1.11 -10.60 14.22
CA LEU A 324 1.86 -10.25 15.43
C LEU A 324 0.95 -9.69 16.54
N LYS A 325 -0.04 -8.87 16.18
CA LYS A 325 -1.06 -8.38 17.12
C LYS A 325 -1.84 -9.55 17.74
N GLN A 326 -2.28 -10.50 16.92
CA GLN A 326 -3.04 -11.66 17.38
C GLN A 326 -2.20 -12.59 18.27
N ALA A 327 -0.92 -12.78 17.95
CA ALA A 327 -0.02 -13.66 18.68
C ALA A 327 0.58 -13.04 19.96
N SER A 328 0.46 -11.72 20.14
CA SER A 328 1.09 -11.01 21.25
C SER A 328 0.39 -11.30 22.59
N PRO A 329 1.16 -11.49 23.68
CA PRO A 329 0.59 -11.55 25.03
C PRO A 329 0.12 -10.18 25.55
N HIS A 330 0.43 -9.08 24.85
CA HIS A 330 0.08 -7.72 25.26
C HIS A 330 -1.03 -7.14 24.35
N PRO A 331 -2.22 -6.82 24.88
CA PRO A 331 -3.37 -6.37 24.06
C PRO A 331 -3.14 -5.11 23.22
N LEU A 332 -2.25 -4.23 23.67
CA LEU A 332 -1.90 -2.97 23.00
C LEU A 332 -0.52 -3.07 22.34
N THR A 333 -0.35 -4.13 21.54
CA THR A 333 0.83 -4.33 20.69
C THR A 333 0.62 -3.70 19.33
N PHE A 334 1.60 -2.93 18.89
CA PHE A 334 1.63 -2.31 17.58
C PHE A 334 2.95 -2.62 16.88
N VAL A 335 2.95 -2.53 15.56
CA VAL A 335 4.13 -2.78 14.73
C VAL A 335 4.39 -1.54 13.90
N ALA A 336 5.65 -1.09 13.88
CA ALA A 336 6.12 0.03 13.10
C ALA A 336 7.10 -0.43 12.01
N GLY A 337 6.77 -0.16 10.76
CA GLY A 337 7.69 -0.30 9.62
C GLY A 337 8.58 0.94 9.46
N CYS A 338 9.50 0.87 8.50
CA CYS A 338 10.39 1.99 8.14
C CYS A 338 11.20 2.58 9.31
N THR A 339 11.63 1.72 10.24
CA THR A 339 12.42 2.13 11.43
C THR A 339 13.85 1.60 11.39
N ASN A 340 14.84 2.41 11.77
CA ASN A 340 16.25 1.98 11.95
C ASN A 340 16.90 1.34 10.71
N GLY A 341 16.41 1.69 9.52
CA GLY A 341 16.89 1.18 8.24
C GLY A 341 15.75 1.12 7.23
N TYR A 342 16.10 0.76 6.00
CA TYR A 342 15.11 0.55 4.94
C TYR A 342 15.58 -0.55 4.00
N ILE A 343 14.78 -1.62 3.88
CA ILE A 343 15.06 -2.82 3.09
C ILE A 343 13.99 -3.09 2.04
N TYR A 344 13.28 -2.04 1.60
CA TYR A 344 12.12 -2.12 0.70
C TYR A 344 10.94 -2.87 1.34
N TYR A 345 10.17 -3.60 0.53
CA TYR A 345 8.99 -4.33 0.98
C TYR A 345 9.35 -5.64 1.66
N ALA A 346 8.53 -5.99 2.65
CA ALA A 346 8.56 -7.25 3.37
C ALA A 346 7.16 -7.90 3.30
N PRO A 347 6.81 -8.47 2.13
CA PRO A 347 5.54 -9.13 1.87
C PRO A 347 5.47 -10.52 2.49
N THR A 348 4.26 -11.01 2.79
CA THR A 348 4.09 -12.35 3.37
C THR A 348 4.62 -13.45 2.44
N VAL A 349 4.88 -14.64 2.98
CA VAL A 349 5.24 -15.84 2.21
C VAL A 349 4.19 -16.16 1.14
N GLU A 350 2.91 -15.93 1.44
CA GLU A 350 1.84 -16.13 0.47
C GLU A 350 1.93 -15.11 -0.68
N GLN A 351 2.16 -13.84 -0.35
CA GLN A 351 2.37 -12.78 -1.34
C GLN A 351 3.61 -13.03 -2.21
N LEU A 352 4.67 -13.61 -1.64
CA LEU A 352 5.88 -13.97 -2.39
C LEU A 352 5.67 -15.08 -3.42
N ARG A 353 4.56 -15.83 -3.37
CA ARG A 353 4.18 -16.77 -4.45
C ARG A 353 3.71 -16.04 -5.71
N ASN A 354 3.40 -14.75 -5.61
CA ASN A 354 2.94 -13.88 -6.70
C ASN A 354 4.08 -13.04 -7.34
N ARG A 355 5.33 -13.35 -7.02
CA ARG A 355 6.51 -12.56 -7.41
C ARG A 355 6.50 -12.19 -8.91
N GLY A 356 6.52 -10.89 -9.18
CA GLY A 356 6.50 -10.33 -10.53
C GLY A 356 5.15 -9.72 -10.96
N TRP A 357 4.11 -9.88 -10.15
CA TRP A 357 2.75 -9.44 -10.51
C TRP A 357 2.25 -8.24 -9.70
N ALA A 358 2.86 -7.94 -8.54
CA ALA A 358 2.62 -6.73 -7.75
C ALA A 358 3.94 -6.03 -7.35
N GLN A 359 3.88 -4.76 -6.92
CA GLN A 359 5.10 -4.07 -6.46
C GLN A 359 5.70 -4.75 -5.25
N GLU A 360 4.91 -5.10 -4.25
CA GLU A 360 5.40 -5.54 -2.95
C GLU A 360 6.19 -6.85 -3.04
N ASP A 361 5.78 -7.74 -3.96
CA ASP A 361 6.48 -9.01 -4.22
C ASP A 361 7.68 -8.88 -5.16
N SER A 362 7.75 -7.79 -5.93
CA SER A 362 8.82 -7.50 -6.91
C SER A 362 9.89 -6.56 -6.37
N ASP A 363 9.52 -5.66 -5.48
CA ASP A 363 10.35 -4.65 -4.82
C ASP A 363 10.83 -5.15 -3.44
N CYS A 364 11.38 -6.37 -3.44
CA CYS A 364 11.69 -7.11 -2.22
C CYS A 364 13.02 -7.88 -2.37
N LEU A 365 13.89 -7.75 -1.36
CA LEU A 365 15.18 -8.44 -1.31
C LEU A 365 15.09 -9.85 -0.69
N LEU A 366 14.01 -10.15 0.02
CA LEU A 366 13.92 -11.23 0.99
C LEU A 366 13.47 -12.57 0.39
N ALA A 367 14.08 -13.67 0.83
CA ALA A 367 13.58 -15.01 0.58
C ALA A 367 12.43 -15.37 1.54
N PRO A 368 11.52 -16.30 1.18
CA PRO A 368 10.29 -16.56 1.95
C PRO A 368 10.50 -16.85 3.45
N GLU A 369 11.62 -17.43 3.85
CA GLU A 369 11.90 -17.79 5.24
C GLU A 369 12.06 -16.55 6.14
N TRP A 370 12.17 -15.34 5.58
CA TRP A 370 12.25 -14.09 6.33
C TRP A 370 11.08 -13.93 7.32
N GLN A 371 9.86 -14.27 6.89
CA GLN A 371 8.65 -14.03 7.68
C GLN A 371 8.70 -14.83 8.97
N ALA A 372 8.96 -16.13 8.87
CA ALA A 372 9.04 -17.01 10.04
C ALA A 372 10.16 -16.58 11.00
N ARG A 373 11.33 -16.19 10.47
CA ARG A 373 12.44 -15.69 11.29
C ARG A 373 12.07 -14.42 12.06
N PHE A 374 11.42 -13.47 11.38
CA PHE A 374 10.98 -12.23 11.99
C PHE A 374 9.89 -12.48 13.03
N GLU A 375 8.81 -13.18 12.67
CA GLU A 375 7.67 -13.42 13.57
C GLU A 375 8.07 -14.20 14.83
N GLN A 376 8.94 -15.21 14.72
CA GLN A 376 9.46 -15.95 15.87
C GLN A 376 10.31 -15.06 16.78
N THR A 377 11.20 -14.24 16.20
CA THR A 377 12.02 -13.31 16.98
C THR A 377 11.15 -12.27 17.68
N ALA A 378 10.20 -11.69 16.96
CA ALA A 378 9.25 -10.73 17.48
C ALA A 378 8.45 -11.31 18.66
N GLN A 379 7.93 -12.53 18.53
CA GLN A 379 7.18 -13.20 19.60
C GLN A 379 8.05 -13.46 20.84
N ALA A 380 9.31 -13.88 20.66
CA ALA A 380 10.24 -14.07 21.76
C ALA A 380 10.56 -12.74 22.48
N MET A 381 10.74 -11.66 21.72
CA MET A 381 10.95 -10.32 22.28
C MET A 381 9.72 -9.83 23.05
N LEU A 382 8.51 -9.99 22.49
CA LEU A 382 7.25 -9.62 23.15
C LEU A 382 7.04 -10.38 24.46
N THR A 383 7.35 -11.67 24.49
CA THR A 383 7.22 -12.51 25.70
C THR A 383 8.19 -12.07 26.80
N ALA A 384 9.34 -11.51 26.44
CA ALA A 384 10.36 -11.06 27.39
C ALA A 384 10.12 -9.64 27.97
N LEU A 385 9.19 -8.86 27.41
CA LEU A 385 8.85 -7.50 27.85
C LEU A 385 8.04 -7.48 29.14
#